data_AF-A0A142XVT3-F1
#
_entry.id   AF-A0A142XVT3-F1
#
_cell.length_a   1.000
_cell.length_b   1.000
_cell.length_c   1.000
_cell.angle_alpha   90.00
_cell.angle_beta   90.00
_cell.angle_gamma   90.00
#
_symmetry.space_group_name_H-M   'P 1'
#
loop_
_entity.id
_entity.type
_entity.pdbx_description
1 polymer ?
#
loop_
_entity_poly.entity_id
_entity_poly.type
_entity_poly.pdbx_seq_one_letter_code
_entity_poly.pdbx_strand_id
1 'polypeptide(L)'
;MTELSGIAKESTYSYDEIPYPSHPFEATHPDHIYSLAKLFQLQPTLPENARILELGCASGGNIIPLADQFPNATVVGVDLSSKQIADGQKIVQALGLKNIRLIADDFQAINEAYGDFDYILCHGVFSWVPPVAQQRILEICQERLTPHGVAYISYNAYPGWFMRGMIRQMMLYHVSNLPDPASKIQQARALLSFIVASTEGQTTPYAQVLKSELELLGKHPDSYLFHEHLEENNRPMFFYQFMEMAKGLGLQFLGETSLASMITSNLPPKAADALSKLTTDVYHRSQYTDFVTNRMFRQSLLCRADVKLDRHLSPSRMEGVRYAGNIKLEDPSLMNNLSPEVEVAFKCPNGRKLQTKHSALKALMFALVEAWPKSMDVPELCKIVEKKLSELVVVGERESISISQLVTTNMLQLVVRGDVEFRCVPDRFVTELSSTPKVSALVRLQASQGGPVTTQRHSMVNLDPLTRLITQEVDGTKTHGQLADHLASLAEQGKVNINIKGGQNVDMKSIHTMTIDKVLAQLRQHSLLVG
;
A
#
# COMPACT_ATOMS: atom_id res chain seq x y z
N MET A 1 41.91 36.61 -17.53
CA MET A 1 40.80 37.04 -18.39
C MET A 1 40.63 36.04 -19.51
N THR A 2 39.78 35.06 -19.28
CA THR A 2 38.99 34.36 -20.31
C THR A 2 37.93 33.56 -19.58
N GLU A 3 36.69 34.02 -19.71
CA GLU A 3 35.48 33.40 -19.19
C GLU A 3 35.27 32.03 -19.84
N LEU A 4 34.93 31.03 -19.03
CA LEU A 4 34.26 29.82 -19.48
C LEU A 4 32.97 29.71 -18.67
N SER A 5 31.97 30.46 -19.12
CA SER A 5 30.56 30.23 -18.80
C SER A 5 30.17 28.86 -19.37
N GLY A 6 30.30 27.83 -18.55
CA GLY A 6 29.74 26.51 -18.83
C GLY A 6 28.22 26.61 -18.81
N ILE A 7 27.62 26.57 -20.00
CA ILE A 7 26.19 26.43 -20.23
C ILE A 7 25.74 25.19 -19.44
N ALA A 8 24.93 25.39 -18.40
CA ALA A 8 24.14 24.33 -17.79
C ALA A 8 23.25 23.77 -18.89
N LYS A 9 23.58 22.58 -19.41
CA LYS A 9 22.61 21.79 -20.15
C LYS A 9 21.52 21.44 -19.14
N GLU A 10 20.37 22.10 -19.24
CA GLU A 10 19.11 21.56 -18.74
C GLU A 10 18.91 20.21 -19.42
N SER A 11 19.39 19.16 -18.77
CA SER A 11 18.99 17.79 -19.04
C SER A 11 17.52 17.72 -18.64
N THR A 12 16.61 17.89 -19.60
CA THR A 12 15.22 17.50 -19.40
C THR A 12 15.20 16.01 -19.13
N TYR A 13 14.97 15.63 -17.87
CA TYR A 13 14.90 14.22 -17.49
C TYR A 13 13.65 13.61 -18.12
N SER A 14 13.75 12.35 -18.55
CA SER A 14 12.64 11.55 -19.12
C SER A 14 11.35 11.67 -18.28
N TYR A 15 11.50 11.78 -16.97
CA TYR A 15 10.42 11.94 -15.98
C TYR A 15 9.64 13.27 -16.06
N ASP A 16 10.24 14.34 -16.59
CA ASP A 16 9.59 15.65 -16.73
C ASP A 16 8.74 15.77 -18.00
N GLU A 17 8.99 14.91 -18.99
CA GLU A 17 8.33 14.87 -20.30
C GLU A 17 6.96 14.18 -20.24
N ILE A 18 6.85 13.06 -19.52
CA ILE A 18 5.59 12.34 -19.27
C ILE A 18 5.47 12.10 -17.77
N PRO A 19 4.75 12.93 -17.01
CA PRO A 19 4.69 12.78 -15.56
C PRO A 19 4.07 11.44 -15.14
N TYR A 20 4.81 10.67 -14.32
CA TYR A 20 4.22 9.54 -13.60
C TYR A 20 3.41 10.08 -12.40
N PRO A 21 2.18 9.59 -12.18
CA PRO A 21 1.35 10.11 -11.11
C PRO A 21 1.91 9.73 -9.73
N SER A 22 2.00 10.71 -8.83
CA SER A 22 2.48 10.51 -7.47
C SER A 22 1.36 10.00 -6.57
N HIS A 23 1.56 8.82 -5.98
CA HIS A 23 0.52 8.05 -5.30
C HIS A 23 0.97 7.58 -3.91
N PRO A 24 0.02 7.36 -2.98
CA PRO A 24 0.30 6.68 -1.72
C PRO A 24 0.44 5.17 -1.90
N PHE A 25 1.37 4.56 -1.17
CA PHE A 25 1.60 3.12 -1.18
C PHE A 25 1.53 2.54 0.24
N GLU A 26 0.48 1.78 0.55
CA GLU A 26 0.24 1.22 1.90
C GLU A 26 1.48 0.49 2.49
N ALA A 27 2.21 -0.26 1.67
CA ALA A 27 3.41 -0.98 2.10
C ALA A 27 4.52 -0.06 2.64
N THR A 28 4.55 1.21 2.23
CA THR A 28 5.53 2.20 2.70
C THR A 28 5.08 2.91 3.97
N HIS A 29 3.84 2.69 4.42
CA HIS A 29 3.28 3.41 5.55
C HIS A 29 4.06 3.12 6.84
N PRO A 30 4.56 4.13 7.57
CA PRO A 30 5.37 3.91 8.76
C PRO A 30 4.70 3.07 9.85
N ASP A 31 3.38 3.11 10.02
CA ASP A 31 2.70 2.21 10.97
C ASP A 31 2.83 0.72 10.59
N HIS A 32 2.79 0.43 9.29
CA HIS A 32 2.94 -0.93 8.79
C HIS A 32 4.37 -1.43 9.05
N ILE A 33 5.36 -0.59 8.72
CA ILE A 33 6.78 -0.84 8.97
C ILE A 33 7.06 -1.00 10.47
N TYR A 34 6.53 -0.09 11.30
CA TYR A 34 6.60 -0.14 12.77
C TYR A 34 6.07 -1.48 13.30
N SER A 35 4.92 -1.92 12.81
CA SER A 35 4.28 -3.16 13.26
C SER A 35 5.12 -4.40 12.94
N LEU A 36 5.70 -4.47 11.73
CA LEU A 36 6.62 -5.55 11.32
C LEU A 36 7.92 -5.53 12.11
N ALA A 37 8.47 -4.34 12.34
CA ALA A 37 9.69 -4.14 13.13
C ALA A 37 9.49 -4.60 14.59
N LYS A 38 8.39 -4.19 15.23
CA LYS A 38 8.02 -4.64 16.58
C LYS A 38 7.84 -6.16 16.67
N LEU A 39 7.26 -6.77 15.63
CA LEU A 39 7.10 -8.22 15.56
C LEU A 39 8.44 -8.96 15.63
N PHE A 40 9.51 -8.34 15.11
CA PHE A 40 10.88 -8.86 15.18
C PHE A 40 11.73 -8.27 16.32
N GLN A 41 11.06 -7.75 17.35
CA GLN A 41 11.62 -7.14 18.56
C GLN A 41 12.50 -5.88 18.35
N LEU A 42 12.50 -5.29 17.15
CA LEU A 42 13.05 -3.96 16.98
C LEU A 42 12.23 -2.95 17.80
N GLN A 43 12.85 -1.88 18.28
CA GLN A 43 12.18 -0.79 19.00
C GLN A 43 12.19 0.50 18.18
N PRO A 44 11.54 0.52 17.00
CA PRO A 44 11.51 1.71 16.17
C PRO A 44 10.71 2.84 16.85
N THR A 45 11.01 4.07 16.48
CA THR A 45 10.28 5.26 16.93
C THR A 45 8.82 5.19 16.46
N LEU A 46 7.87 5.55 17.33
CA LEU A 46 6.46 5.63 16.95
C LEU A 46 6.29 6.63 15.78
N PRO A 47 5.59 6.24 14.69
CA PRO A 47 5.42 7.09 13.50
C PRO A 47 4.95 8.52 13.76
N GLU A 48 4.08 8.72 14.74
CA GLU A 48 3.54 10.04 15.10
C GLU A 48 4.61 11.03 15.57
N ASN A 49 5.75 10.56 16.08
CA ASN A 49 6.86 11.38 16.58
C ASN A 49 8.14 11.19 15.75
N ALA A 50 8.04 10.52 14.60
CA ALA A 50 9.19 10.07 13.83
C ALA A 50 9.74 11.13 12.88
N ARG A 51 11.00 10.97 12.51
CA ARG A 51 11.61 11.63 11.33
C ARG A 51 11.58 10.66 10.15
N ILE A 52 10.93 11.07 9.07
CA ILE A 52 10.70 10.24 7.88
C ILE A 52 11.36 10.91 6.67
N LEU A 53 12.21 10.17 5.96
CA LEU A 53 12.80 10.58 4.67
C LEU A 53 12.22 9.72 3.55
N GLU A 54 11.86 10.33 2.43
CA GLU A 54 11.62 9.60 1.16
C GLU A 54 12.62 10.04 0.09
N LEU A 55 13.30 9.05 -0.48
CA LEU A 55 14.23 9.17 -1.60
C LEU A 55 13.47 8.92 -2.90
N GLY A 56 13.47 9.92 -3.80
CA GLY A 56 12.67 9.94 -5.02
C GLY A 56 11.20 10.16 -4.74
N CYS A 57 10.88 11.22 -4.00
CA CYS A 57 9.50 11.49 -3.56
C CYS A 57 8.58 12.03 -4.66
N ALA A 58 9.10 12.37 -5.84
CA ALA A 58 8.42 13.12 -6.89
C ALA A 58 7.67 14.33 -6.31
N SER A 59 6.36 14.47 -6.57
CA SER A 59 5.50 15.52 -6.02
C SER A 59 5.00 15.25 -4.60
N GLY A 60 5.52 14.23 -3.91
CA GLY A 60 5.25 13.95 -2.50
C GLY A 60 3.92 13.25 -2.23
N GLY A 61 3.25 12.68 -3.23
CA GLY A 61 1.97 11.99 -3.08
C GLY A 61 1.98 10.82 -2.09
N ASN A 62 3.16 10.26 -1.80
CA ASN A 62 3.33 9.23 -0.78
C ASN A 62 3.59 9.77 0.63
N ILE A 63 4.14 10.98 0.79
CA ILE A 63 4.58 11.53 2.08
C ILE A 63 3.81 12.76 2.58
N ILE A 64 3.14 13.49 1.69
CA ILE A 64 2.19 14.55 2.05
C ILE A 64 1.03 13.98 2.90
N PRO A 65 0.43 12.83 2.57
CA PRO A 65 -0.59 12.22 3.45
C PRO A 65 -0.04 11.86 4.83
N LEU A 66 1.23 11.43 4.92
CA LEU A 66 1.86 11.12 6.21
C LEU A 66 2.03 12.38 7.05
N ALA A 67 2.42 13.51 6.44
CA ALA A 67 2.54 14.79 7.13
C ALA A 67 1.18 15.33 7.62
N ASP A 68 0.11 15.15 6.83
CA ASP A 68 -1.27 15.48 7.23
C ASP A 68 -1.75 14.60 8.40
N GLN A 69 -1.39 13.30 8.38
CA GLN A 69 -1.79 12.34 9.40
C GLN A 69 -0.97 12.42 10.70
N PHE A 70 0.32 12.79 10.61
CA PHE A 70 1.26 12.84 11.74
C PHE A 70 1.75 14.27 11.99
N PRO A 71 0.95 15.13 12.65
CA PRO A 71 1.31 16.54 12.84
C PRO A 71 2.61 16.75 13.65
N ASN A 72 3.01 15.79 14.47
CA ASN A 72 4.23 15.86 15.29
C ASN A 72 5.45 15.18 14.63
N ALA A 73 5.28 14.45 13.52
CA ALA A 73 6.39 13.88 12.77
C ALA A 73 7.12 14.95 11.96
N THR A 74 8.37 14.72 11.58
CA THR A 74 9.07 15.54 10.57
C THR A 74 9.26 14.74 9.31
N VAL A 75 8.80 15.26 8.18
CA VAL A 75 8.81 14.56 6.89
C VAL A 75 9.70 15.31 5.90
N VAL A 76 10.61 14.60 5.24
CA VAL A 76 11.50 15.15 4.22
C VAL A 76 11.39 14.30 2.96
N GLY A 77 11.16 14.95 1.82
CA GLY A 77 11.20 14.33 0.50
C GLY A 77 12.33 14.92 -0.32
N VAL A 78 13.12 14.08 -0.96
CA VAL A 78 14.17 14.50 -1.91
C VAL A 78 13.89 13.86 -3.26
N ASP A 79 13.88 14.66 -4.32
CA ASP A 79 13.75 14.19 -5.70
C ASP A 79 14.59 15.06 -6.63
N LEU A 80 15.02 14.49 -7.76
CA LEU A 80 15.84 15.22 -8.73
C LEU A 80 15.00 16.20 -9.57
N SER A 81 13.71 15.93 -9.78
CA SER A 81 12.81 16.77 -10.59
C SER A 81 12.34 18.00 -9.82
N SER A 82 12.88 19.16 -10.18
CA SER A 82 12.45 20.45 -9.65
C SER A 82 10.98 20.77 -9.95
N LYS A 83 10.47 20.31 -11.10
CA LYS A 83 9.06 20.48 -11.49
C LYS A 83 8.11 19.73 -10.56
N GLN A 84 8.39 18.45 -10.31
CA GLN A 84 7.59 17.62 -9.40
C GLN A 84 7.62 18.17 -7.97
N ILE A 85 8.81 18.56 -7.50
CA ILE A 85 8.96 19.20 -6.19
C ILE A 85 8.16 20.49 -6.11
N ALA A 86 8.20 21.35 -7.12
CA ALA A 86 7.41 22.58 -7.15
C ALA A 86 5.90 22.30 -7.11
N ASP A 87 5.42 21.27 -7.81
CA ASP A 87 4.00 20.87 -7.75
C ASP A 87 3.61 20.34 -6.37
N GLY A 88 4.46 19.51 -5.74
CA GLY A 88 4.25 19.08 -4.35
C GLY A 88 4.26 20.24 -3.35
N GLN A 89 5.15 21.21 -3.52
CA GLN A 89 5.24 22.40 -2.66
C GLN A 89 3.96 23.25 -2.73
N LYS A 90 3.30 23.35 -3.89
CA LYS A 90 1.98 24.00 -4.02
C LYS A 90 0.92 23.30 -3.16
N ILE A 91 0.92 21.96 -3.15
CA ILE A 91 -0.01 21.17 -2.33
C ILE A 91 0.29 21.38 -0.83
N VAL A 92 1.56 21.30 -0.43
CA VAL A 92 2.00 21.56 0.95
C VAL A 92 1.57 22.97 1.40
N GLN A 93 1.74 23.97 0.55
CA GLN A 93 1.32 25.35 0.83
C GLN A 93 -0.20 25.47 0.96
N ALA A 94 -0.96 24.86 0.04
CA ALA A 94 -2.43 24.88 0.05
C ALA A 94 -3.02 24.23 1.30
N LEU A 95 -2.36 23.19 1.82
CA LEU A 95 -2.75 22.51 3.06
C LEU A 95 -2.22 23.20 4.33
N GLY A 96 -1.29 24.13 4.19
CA GLY A 96 -0.67 24.83 5.32
C GLY A 96 0.23 23.94 6.18
N LEU A 97 0.70 22.80 5.67
CA LEU A 97 1.54 21.86 6.41
C LEU A 97 2.90 22.50 6.75
N LYS A 98 3.36 22.30 7.99
CA LYS A 98 4.61 22.89 8.51
C LYS A 98 5.68 21.86 8.85
N ASN A 99 5.27 20.60 8.86
CA ASN A 99 6.07 19.47 9.29
C ASN A 99 6.66 18.67 8.11
N ILE A 100 6.55 19.19 6.88
CA ILE A 100 7.09 18.56 5.67
C ILE A 100 7.98 19.53 4.87
N ARG A 101 9.07 19.00 4.31
CA ARG A 101 9.95 19.70 3.38
C ARG A 101 10.18 18.84 2.13
N LEU A 102 9.90 19.41 0.95
CA LEU A 102 10.20 18.79 -0.35
C LEU A 102 11.36 19.54 -0.99
N ILE A 103 12.42 18.82 -1.36
CA ILE A 103 13.70 19.37 -1.79
C ILE A 103 14.07 18.79 -3.16
N ALA A 104 14.34 19.68 -4.12
CA ALA A 104 14.85 19.30 -5.43
C ALA A 104 16.38 19.20 -5.38
N ASP A 105 16.91 17.98 -5.28
CA ASP A 105 18.35 17.75 -5.15
C ASP A 105 18.75 16.33 -5.57
N ASP A 106 20.04 16.13 -5.80
CA ASP A 106 20.63 14.80 -6.01
C ASP A 106 20.85 14.09 -4.67
N PHE A 107 20.73 12.76 -4.63
CA PHE A 107 21.00 11.97 -3.42
C PHE A 107 22.43 12.15 -2.89
N GLN A 108 23.37 12.55 -3.74
CA GLN A 108 24.73 12.89 -3.33
C GLN A 108 24.82 14.11 -2.40
N ALA A 109 23.83 15.00 -2.42
CA ALA A 109 23.80 16.18 -1.56
C ALA A 109 23.34 15.89 -0.12
N ILE A 110 22.70 14.73 0.10
CA ILE A 110 22.22 14.34 1.43
C ILE A 110 23.43 14.08 2.33
N ASN A 111 23.54 14.84 3.42
CA ASN A 111 24.67 14.82 4.36
C ASN A 111 24.19 14.95 5.81
N GLU A 112 25.11 15.14 6.75
CA GLU A 112 24.82 15.26 8.19
C GLU A 112 23.82 16.38 8.54
N ALA A 113 23.74 17.45 7.74
CA ALA A 113 22.83 18.56 8.00
C ALA A 113 21.34 18.20 7.83
N TYR A 114 21.04 17.11 7.14
CA TYR A 114 19.68 16.55 7.06
C TYR A 114 19.24 15.90 8.38
N GLY A 115 20.20 15.60 9.27
CA GLY A 115 19.99 14.84 10.50
C GLY A 115 19.73 13.35 10.22
N ASP A 116 19.35 12.64 11.28
CA ASP A 116 19.03 11.22 11.20
C ASP A 116 17.50 11.00 11.07
N PHE A 117 17.11 9.83 10.59
CA PHE A 117 15.74 9.44 10.29
C PHE A 117 15.40 8.09 10.92
N ASP A 118 14.17 7.99 11.44
CA ASP A 118 13.63 6.76 11.98
C ASP A 118 13.09 5.85 10.88
N TYR A 119 12.63 6.45 9.78
CA TYR A 119 12.16 5.74 8.59
C TYR A 119 12.77 6.37 7.34
N ILE A 120 13.39 5.56 6.49
CA ILE A 120 13.85 5.98 5.16
C ILE A 120 13.10 5.15 4.12
N LEU A 121 12.39 5.81 3.21
CA LEU A 121 11.54 5.19 2.20
C LEU A 121 12.18 5.38 0.82
N CYS A 122 12.32 4.29 0.06
CA CYS A 122 12.80 4.31 -1.32
C CYS A 122 11.89 3.38 -2.15
N HIS A 123 10.80 3.95 -2.68
CA HIS A 123 9.79 3.21 -3.42
C HIS A 123 9.91 3.48 -4.92
N GLY A 124 10.04 2.43 -5.73
CA GLY A 124 10.07 2.56 -7.19
C GLY A 124 11.29 3.31 -7.75
N VAL A 125 12.41 3.39 -7.02
CA VAL A 125 13.61 4.14 -7.44
C VAL A 125 14.81 3.22 -7.64
N PHE A 126 15.06 2.29 -6.71
CA PHE A 126 16.33 1.55 -6.64
C PHE A 126 16.71 0.79 -7.92
N SER A 127 15.74 0.20 -8.64
CA SER A 127 16.03 -0.46 -9.93
C SER A 127 16.19 0.50 -11.11
N TRP A 128 15.73 1.74 -11.00
CA TRP A 128 15.65 2.70 -12.11
C TRP A 128 16.80 3.72 -12.11
N VAL A 129 17.71 3.62 -11.15
CA VAL A 129 18.87 4.50 -11.02
C VAL A 129 20.18 3.78 -11.38
N PRO A 130 21.23 4.50 -11.82
CA PRO A 130 22.53 3.91 -12.08
C PRO A 130 23.21 3.38 -10.79
N PRO A 131 24.23 2.50 -10.89
CA PRO A 131 24.82 1.82 -9.72
C PRO A 131 25.38 2.76 -8.66
N VAL A 132 25.94 3.90 -9.07
CA VAL A 132 26.45 4.91 -8.16
C VAL A 132 25.32 5.45 -7.27
N ALA A 133 24.13 5.65 -7.83
CA ALA A 133 22.96 6.06 -7.06
C ALA A 133 22.37 4.91 -6.22
N GLN A 134 22.37 3.66 -6.72
CA GLN A 134 21.99 2.49 -5.92
C GLN A 134 22.86 2.36 -4.67
N GLN A 135 24.17 2.49 -4.84
CA GLN A 135 25.15 2.49 -3.76
C GLN A 135 24.88 3.65 -2.79
N ARG A 136 24.70 4.88 -3.32
CA ARG A 136 24.42 6.05 -2.49
C ARG A 136 23.14 5.91 -1.66
N ILE A 137 22.07 5.31 -2.20
CA ILE A 137 20.83 5.03 -1.46
C ILE A 137 21.12 4.17 -0.22
N LEU A 138 21.93 3.11 -0.35
CA LEU A 138 22.27 2.24 0.77
C LEU A 138 23.21 2.93 1.76
N GLU A 139 24.13 3.76 1.29
CA GLU A 139 25.01 4.59 2.15
C GLU A 139 24.19 5.58 2.96
N ILE A 140 23.20 6.27 2.37
CA ILE A 140 22.27 7.15 3.11
C ILE A 140 21.54 6.34 4.19
N CYS A 141 21.07 5.14 3.86
CA CYS A 141 20.41 4.27 4.84
C CYS A 141 21.35 3.92 6.00
N GLN A 142 22.63 3.65 5.72
CA GLN A 142 23.63 3.36 6.75
C GLN A 142 23.94 4.60 7.61
N GLU A 143 24.19 5.73 6.97
CA GLU A 143 24.72 6.95 7.57
C GLU A 143 23.66 7.70 8.37
N ARG A 144 22.42 7.72 7.87
CA ARG A 144 21.33 8.58 8.35
C ARG A 144 20.20 7.83 9.05
N LEU A 145 20.21 6.50 9.14
CA LEU A 145 19.26 5.78 10.01
C LEU A 145 19.64 5.96 11.49
N THR A 146 18.64 6.26 12.32
CA THR A 146 18.78 6.14 13.78
C THR A 146 19.10 4.68 14.17
N PRO A 147 19.64 4.42 15.38
CA PRO A 147 20.00 3.06 15.81
C PRO A 147 18.88 2.01 15.66
N HIS A 148 17.62 2.41 15.86
CA HIS A 148 16.45 1.54 15.70
C HIS A 148 15.59 1.90 14.48
N GLY A 149 16.12 2.71 13.57
CA GLY A 149 15.44 3.10 12.34
C GLY A 149 15.31 1.96 11.34
N VAL A 150 14.36 2.10 10.41
CA VAL A 150 14.07 1.12 9.37
C VAL A 150 14.09 1.78 7.99
N ALA A 151 14.86 1.20 7.08
CA ALA A 151 14.80 1.57 5.67
C ALA A 151 13.87 0.62 4.91
N TYR A 152 12.95 1.17 4.12
CA TYR A 152 12.17 0.47 3.12
C TYR A 152 12.80 0.70 1.74
N ILE A 153 13.10 -0.37 1.00
CA ILE A 153 13.61 -0.29 -0.37
C ILE A 153 12.87 -1.29 -1.24
N SER A 154 12.28 -0.82 -2.33
CA SER A 154 11.65 -1.70 -3.32
C SER A 154 12.41 -1.75 -4.63
N TYR A 155 12.47 -2.93 -5.24
CA TYR A 155 13.24 -3.17 -6.45
C TYR A 155 12.69 -4.38 -7.22
N ASN A 156 12.94 -4.38 -8.53
CA ASN A 156 12.65 -5.52 -9.40
C ASN A 156 13.60 -6.66 -9.06
N ALA A 157 13.06 -7.88 -9.02
CA ALA A 157 13.79 -9.05 -8.55
C ALA A 157 13.84 -10.17 -9.61
N TYR A 158 14.97 -10.87 -9.63
CA TYR A 158 15.12 -12.11 -10.36
C TYR A 158 14.71 -13.32 -9.50
N PRO A 159 14.20 -14.41 -10.12
CA PRO A 159 14.14 -14.66 -11.57
C PRO A 159 12.90 -14.07 -12.28
N GLY A 160 11.88 -13.61 -11.55
CA GLY A 160 10.59 -13.22 -12.14
C GLY A 160 10.71 -12.15 -13.22
N TRP A 161 11.63 -11.20 -13.06
CA TRP A 161 11.82 -10.12 -14.03
C TRP A 161 12.48 -10.56 -15.35
N PHE A 162 13.06 -11.77 -15.48
CA PHE A 162 13.65 -12.18 -16.78
C PHE A 162 12.64 -12.13 -17.93
N MET A 163 11.39 -12.53 -17.67
CA MET A 163 10.33 -12.54 -18.68
C MET A 163 9.93 -11.13 -19.13
N ARG A 164 9.73 -10.21 -18.17
CA ARG A 164 9.42 -8.80 -18.49
C ARG A 164 10.62 -8.09 -19.11
N GLY A 165 11.82 -8.38 -18.62
CA GLY A 165 13.07 -7.89 -19.17
C GLY A 165 13.24 -8.25 -20.65
N MET A 166 12.90 -9.48 -21.04
CA MET A 166 12.91 -9.89 -22.46
C MET A 166 11.98 -9.01 -23.31
N ILE A 167 10.74 -8.77 -22.87
CA ILE A 167 9.77 -7.92 -23.60
C ILE A 167 10.28 -6.49 -23.72
N ARG A 168 10.77 -5.95 -22.60
CA ARG A 168 11.38 -4.64 -22.54
C ARG A 168 12.55 -4.47 -23.51
N GLN A 169 13.44 -5.46 -23.61
CA GLN A 169 14.56 -5.42 -24.57
C GLN A 169 14.08 -5.40 -26.02
N MET A 170 13.04 -6.17 -26.37
CA MET A 170 12.44 -6.13 -27.71
C MET A 170 11.89 -4.74 -28.04
N MET A 171 11.19 -4.11 -27.09
CA MET A 171 10.66 -2.75 -27.26
C MET A 171 11.76 -1.72 -27.43
N LEU A 172 12.74 -1.70 -26.52
CA LEU A 172 13.87 -0.75 -26.55
C LEU A 172 14.67 -0.86 -27.86
N TYR A 173 14.90 -2.07 -28.34
CA TYR A 173 15.55 -2.29 -29.64
C TYR A 173 14.76 -1.65 -30.79
N HIS A 174 13.45 -1.90 -30.85
CA HIS A 174 12.57 -1.39 -31.91
C HIS A 174 12.47 0.13 -31.93
N VAL A 175 12.43 0.76 -30.76
CA VAL A 175 12.22 2.21 -30.64
C VAL A 175 13.51 3.03 -30.55
N SER A 176 14.68 2.38 -30.60
CA SER A 176 16.00 2.99 -30.36
C SER A 176 16.31 4.21 -31.23
N ASN A 177 15.83 4.23 -32.48
CA ASN A 177 16.08 5.31 -33.43
C ASN A 177 14.95 6.36 -33.48
N LEU A 178 13.94 6.25 -32.63
CA LEU A 178 12.82 7.19 -32.61
C LEU A 178 13.14 8.39 -31.71
N PRO A 179 12.92 9.63 -32.17
CA PRO A 179 13.35 10.82 -31.44
C PRO A 179 12.40 11.18 -30.29
N ASP A 180 11.09 11.01 -30.47
CA ASP A 180 10.09 11.53 -29.53
C ASP A 180 9.41 10.43 -28.68
N PRO A 181 9.09 10.71 -27.39
CA PRO A 181 8.42 9.76 -26.50
C PRO A 181 7.09 9.21 -27.02
N ALA A 182 6.27 10.04 -27.67
CA ALA A 182 4.95 9.62 -28.16
C ALA A 182 5.07 8.55 -29.25
N SER A 183 5.96 8.75 -30.22
CA SER A 183 6.29 7.76 -31.24
C SER A 183 6.87 6.50 -30.64
N LYS A 184 7.77 6.60 -29.63
CA LYS A 184 8.30 5.42 -28.94
C LYS A 184 7.20 4.58 -28.30
N ILE A 185 6.27 5.21 -27.58
CA ILE A 185 5.13 4.53 -26.94
C ILE A 185 4.25 3.85 -27.98
N GLN A 186 3.85 4.60 -29.02
CA GLN A 186 3.01 4.08 -30.09
C GLN A 186 3.67 2.85 -30.77
N GLN A 187 4.95 2.96 -31.12
CA GLN A 187 5.69 1.90 -31.81
C GLN A 187 5.97 0.69 -30.91
N ALA A 188 6.22 0.89 -29.62
CA ALA A 188 6.36 -0.20 -28.65
C ALA A 188 5.06 -0.99 -28.49
N ARG A 189 3.91 -0.31 -28.42
CA ARG A 189 2.58 -0.98 -28.40
C ARG A 189 2.31 -1.74 -29.69
N ALA A 190 2.60 -1.12 -30.84
CA ALA A 190 2.44 -1.74 -32.15
C ALA A 190 3.29 -3.00 -32.29
N LEU A 191 4.57 -2.95 -31.86
CA LEU A 191 5.45 -4.11 -31.84
C LEU A 191 4.89 -5.24 -31.00
N LEU A 192 4.52 -4.97 -29.74
CA LEU A 192 4.01 -6.02 -28.86
C LEU A 192 2.73 -6.65 -29.42
N SER A 193 1.83 -5.83 -29.97
CA SER A 193 0.59 -6.29 -30.60
C SER A 193 0.88 -7.20 -31.80
N PHE A 194 1.85 -6.82 -32.65
CA PHE A 194 2.31 -7.62 -33.78
C PHE A 194 2.92 -8.97 -33.34
N ILE A 195 3.78 -8.97 -32.32
CA ILE A 195 4.40 -10.20 -31.81
C ILE A 195 3.33 -11.12 -31.20
N VAL A 196 2.39 -10.59 -30.43
CA VAL A 196 1.27 -11.38 -29.87
C VAL A 196 0.43 -12.00 -30.98
N ALA A 197 0.06 -11.22 -32.00
CA ALA A 197 -0.68 -11.72 -33.16
C ALA A 197 0.09 -12.82 -33.92
N SER A 198 1.41 -12.71 -34.00
CA SER A 198 2.27 -13.72 -34.63
C SER A 198 2.34 -15.05 -33.86
N THR A 199 1.85 -15.08 -32.62
CA THR A 199 1.75 -16.28 -31.77
C THR A 199 0.32 -16.81 -31.64
N GLU A 200 -0.62 -16.31 -32.45
CA GLU A 200 -2.02 -16.73 -32.39
C GLU A 200 -2.18 -18.24 -32.59
N GLY A 201 -3.05 -18.85 -31.78
CA GLY A 201 -3.26 -20.31 -31.75
C GLY A 201 -2.18 -21.12 -31.03
N GLN A 202 -1.06 -20.50 -30.63
CA GLN A 202 -0.02 -21.19 -29.87
C GLN A 202 -0.32 -21.20 -28.36
N THR A 203 0.02 -22.31 -27.71
CA THR A 203 -0.11 -22.49 -26.25
C THR A 203 1.25 -22.52 -25.53
N THR A 204 2.30 -22.06 -26.20
CA THR A 204 3.66 -22.05 -25.65
C THR A 204 3.77 -21.08 -24.46
N PRO A 205 4.67 -21.33 -23.49
CA PRO A 205 4.91 -20.40 -22.38
C PRO A 205 5.25 -18.97 -22.85
N TYR A 206 5.99 -18.85 -23.95
CA TYR A 206 6.32 -17.58 -24.58
C TYR A 206 5.07 -16.80 -25.01
N ALA A 207 4.15 -17.45 -25.75
CA ALA A 207 2.90 -16.82 -26.19
C ALA A 207 2.03 -16.35 -25.00
N GLN A 208 1.97 -17.14 -23.94
CA GLN A 208 1.22 -16.80 -22.72
C GLN A 208 1.80 -15.57 -22.00
N VAL A 209 3.12 -15.49 -21.89
CA VAL A 209 3.82 -14.34 -21.28
C VAL A 209 3.56 -13.05 -22.07
N LEU A 210 3.69 -13.10 -23.40
CA LEU A 210 3.42 -11.96 -24.27
C LEU A 210 1.97 -11.47 -24.16
N LYS A 211 1.02 -12.39 -24.21
CA LYS A 211 -0.40 -12.07 -24.10
C LYS A 211 -0.73 -11.42 -22.75
N SER A 212 -0.19 -11.98 -21.66
CA SER A 212 -0.38 -11.44 -20.31
C SER A 212 0.17 -10.02 -20.18
N GLU A 213 1.33 -9.74 -20.78
CA GLU A 213 1.93 -8.42 -20.75
C GLU A 213 1.16 -7.41 -21.62
N LEU A 214 0.66 -7.81 -22.79
CA LEU A 214 -0.19 -6.96 -23.63
C LEU A 214 -1.50 -6.60 -22.92
N GLU A 215 -2.14 -7.57 -22.26
CA GLU A 215 -3.34 -7.34 -21.47
C GLU A 215 -3.09 -6.40 -20.27
N LEU A 216 -1.92 -6.51 -19.63
CA LEU A 216 -1.51 -5.59 -18.58
C LEU A 216 -1.34 -4.17 -19.13
N LEU A 217 -0.54 -4.00 -20.18
CA LEU A 217 -0.27 -2.71 -20.78
C LEU A 217 -1.52 -2.03 -21.36
N GLY A 218 -2.53 -2.80 -21.76
CA GLY A 218 -3.84 -2.27 -22.18
C GLY A 218 -4.67 -1.68 -21.05
N LYS A 219 -4.37 -2.00 -19.78
CA LYS A 219 -5.09 -1.51 -18.59
C LYS A 219 -4.44 -0.27 -17.95
N HIS A 220 -3.25 0.11 -18.40
CA HIS A 220 -2.46 1.18 -17.80
C HIS A 220 -2.24 2.34 -18.80
N PRO A 221 -2.11 3.59 -18.30
CA PRO A 221 -1.84 4.75 -19.13
C PRO A 221 -0.47 4.66 -19.80
N ASP A 222 -0.25 5.50 -20.80
CA ASP A 222 1.01 5.54 -21.56
C ASP A 222 2.23 5.88 -20.70
N SER A 223 2.06 6.64 -19.63
CA SER A 223 3.12 6.89 -18.64
C SER A 223 3.65 5.60 -18.01
N TYR A 224 2.78 4.59 -17.78
CA TYR A 224 3.23 3.30 -17.26
C TYR A 224 4.15 2.58 -18.24
N LEU A 225 3.75 2.47 -19.52
CA LEU A 225 4.59 1.85 -20.54
C LEU A 225 5.94 2.58 -20.67
N PHE A 226 5.89 3.90 -20.65
CA PHE A 226 7.09 4.71 -20.78
C PHE A 226 8.07 4.46 -19.63
N HIS A 227 7.62 4.58 -18.37
CA HIS A 227 8.49 4.43 -17.21
C HIS A 227 8.89 2.98 -16.90
N GLU A 228 8.02 2.00 -17.16
CA GLU A 228 8.34 0.60 -16.86
C GLU A 228 9.09 -0.10 -18.01
N HIS A 229 8.80 0.23 -19.28
CA HIS A 229 9.36 -0.49 -20.43
C HIS A 229 10.31 0.33 -21.28
N LEU A 230 10.23 1.67 -21.25
CA LEU A 230 11.02 2.51 -22.15
C LEU A 230 12.05 3.40 -21.45
N GLU A 231 12.02 3.52 -20.12
CA GLU A 231 13.10 4.13 -19.34
C GLU A 231 14.45 3.52 -19.74
N GLU A 232 15.58 4.21 -19.64
CA GLU A 232 16.86 3.61 -20.04
C GLU A 232 17.36 2.62 -18.98
N ASN A 233 17.31 3.04 -17.72
CA ASN A 233 17.82 2.25 -16.60
C ASN A 233 16.73 1.36 -16.03
N ASN A 234 16.91 0.04 -16.09
CA ASN A 234 16.23 -0.88 -15.20
C ASN A 234 17.19 -2.02 -14.82
N ARG A 235 17.48 -2.15 -13.52
CA ARG A 235 18.44 -3.11 -12.97
C ARG A 235 17.73 -3.97 -11.92
N PRO A 236 17.05 -5.03 -12.35
CA PRO A 236 16.57 -6.06 -11.44
C PRO A 236 17.77 -6.78 -10.83
N MET A 237 17.60 -7.31 -9.62
CA MET A 237 18.68 -8.00 -8.91
C MET A 237 18.17 -9.28 -8.26
N PHE A 238 19.06 -10.23 -8.05
CA PHE A 238 18.78 -11.28 -7.09
C PHE A 238 18.85 -10.71 -5.67
N PHE A 239 18.02 -11.24 -4.77
CA PHE A 239 18.02 -10.84 -3.36
C PHE A 239 19.40 -11.00 -2.70
N TYR A 240 20.14 -12.06 -3.01
CA TYR A 240 21.49 -12.24 -2.45
C TYR A 240 22.46 -11.13 -2.86
N GLN A 241 22.37 -10.61 -4.09
CA GLN A 241 23.22 -9.51 -4.58
C GLN A 241 22.84 -8.19 -3.89
N PHE A 242 21.54 -7.94 -3.73
CA PHE A 242 21.06 -6.77 -2.99
C PHE A 242 21.56 -6.81 -1.54
N MET A 243 21.47 -7.98 -0.90
CA MET A 243 21.94 -8.14 0.47
C MET A 243 23.46 -8.12 0.61
N GLU A 244 24.22 -8.51 -0.42
CA GLU A 244 25.68 -8.37 -0.43
C GLU A 244 26.08 -6.89 -0.38
N MET A 245 25.46 -6.04 -1.20
CA MET A 245 25.67 -4.59 -1.16
C MET A 245 25.30 -3.99 0.21
N ALA A 246 24.12 -4.32 0.72
CA ALA A 246 23.63 -3.79 2.00
C ALA A 246 24.51 -4.24 3.19
N LYS A 247 24.91 -5.53 3.23
CA LYS A 247 25.80 -6.05 4.28
C LYS A 247 27.18 -5.43 4.25
N GLY A 248 27.72 -5.14 3.06
CA GLY A 248 29.00 -4.45 2.90
C GLY A 248 29.04 -3.08 3.59
N LEU A 249 27.88 -2.47 3.80
CA LEU A 249 27.71 -1.20 4.50
C LEU A 249 27.28 -1.37 5.97
N GLY A 250 27.12 -2.60 6.47
CA GLY A 250 26.63 -2.81 7.86
C GLY A 250 25.13 -2.62 8.02
N LEU A 251 24.35 -2.83 6.96
CA LEU A 251 22.90 -3.03 7.04
C LEU A 251 22.57 -4.53 7.06
N GLN A 252 21.46 -4.89 7.71
CA GLN A 252 20.94 -6.25 7.74
C GLN A 252 19.47 -6.30 7.30
N PHE A 253 19.02 -7.48 6.90
CA PHE A 253 17.65 -7.71 6.46
C PHE A 253 16.71 -7.84 7.67
N LEU A 254 15.76 -6.90 7.79
CA LEU A 254 14.69 -6.99 8.79
C LEU A 254 13.60 -7.96 8.31
N GLY A 255 13.12 -7.79 7.08
CA GLY A 255 12.05 -8.59 6.51
C GLY A 255 11.49 -8.01 5.20
N GLU A 256 10.34 -8.50 4.77
CA GLU A 256 9.53 -7.92 3.70
C GLU A 256 8.29 -7.27 4.30
N THR A 257 7.71 -6.27 3.61
CA THR A 257 6.42 -5.69 4.01
C THR A 257 5.28 -6.72 4.01
N SER A 258 5.32 -7.68 3.09
CA SER A 258 4.44 -8.84 3.16
C SER A 258 5.02 -9.91 4.09
N LEU A 259 4.52 -9.98 5.34
CA LEU A 259 4.85 -11.06 6.28
C LEU A 259 4.59 -12.44 5.65
N ALA A 260 3.45 -12.61 4.99
CA ALA A 260 3.06 -13.88 4.37
C ALA A 260 4.07 -14.37 3.32
N SER A 261 4.77 -13.46 2.63
CA SER A 261 5.81 -13.80 1.66
C SER A 261 7.08 -14.41 2.29
N MET A 262 7.29 -14.19 3.60
CA MET A 262 8.43 -14.74 4.34
C MET A 262 8.14 -16.11 4.96
N ILE A 263 6.88 -16.53 4.98
CA ILE A 263 6.42 -17.75 5.65
C ILE A 263 6.46 -18.92 4.67
N THR A 264 7.48 -19.76 4.78
CA THR A 264 7.69 -20.89 3.86
C THR A 264 6.60 -21.96 3.94
N SER A 265 5.87 -22.07 5.06
CA SER A 265 4.72 -22.98 5.17
C SER A 265 3.52 -22.58 4.31
N ASN A 266 3.54 -21.38 3.72
CA ASN A 266 2.54 -20.97 2.72
C ASN A 266 2.84 -21.54 1.31
N LEU A 267 4.03 -22.11 1.10
CA LEU A 267 4.41 -22.78 -0.14
C LEU A 267 3.76 -24.18 -0.21
N PRO A 268 3.72 -24.81 -1.40
CA PRO A 268 3.30 -26.20 -1.52
C PRO A 268 4.06 -27.10 -0.53
N PRO A 269 3.41 -28.08 0.14
CA PRO A 269 4.01 -28.82 1.26
C PRO A 269 5.38 -29.43 0.97
N LYS A 270 5.58 -29.97 -0.24
CA LYS A 270 6.89 -30.50 -0.68
C LYS A 270 7.98 -29.44 -0.76
N ALA A 271 7.66 -28.25 -1.24
CA ALA A 271 8.60 -27.14 -1.31
C ALA A 271 8.91 -26.59 0.10
N ALA A 272 7.90 -26.45 0.95
CA ALA A 272 8.08 -26.03 2.34
C ALA A 272 9.00 -26.97 3.12
N ASP A 273 8.79 -28.29 3.00
CA ASP A 273 9.61 -29.33 3.63
C ASP A 273 11.04 -29.38 3.06
N ALA A 274 11.20 -29.25 1.75
CA ALA A 274 12.53 -29.20 1.13
C ALA A 274 13.34 -27.98 1.60
N LEU A 275 12.70 -26.80 1.66
CA LEU A 275 13.35 -25.57 2.10
C LEU A 275 13.73 -25.59 3.58
N SER A 276 12.87 -26.14 4.45
CA SER A 276 13.17 -26.23 5.88
C SER A 276 14.36 -27.13 6.19
N LYS A 277 14.59 -28.17 5.37
CA LYS A 277 15.75 -29.06 5.45
C LYS A 277 17.01 -28.47 4.83
N LEU A 278 16.86 -27.63 3.80
CA LEU A 278 17.99 -27.08 3.05
C LEU A 278 18.77 -26.02 3.83
N THR A 279 18.08 -25.16 4.58
CA THR A 279 18.74 -24.05 5.29
C THR A 279 17.88 -23.49 6.42
N THR A 280 18.54 -23.08 7.50
CA THR A 280 17.96 -22.26 8.58
C THR A 280 18.36 -20.78 8.45
N ASP A 281 19.29 -20.45 7.55
CA ASP A 281 19.74 -19.08 7.30
C ASP A 281 18.65 -18.31 6.53
N VAL A 282 18.27 -17.16 7.07
CA VAL A 282 17.19 -16.33 6.52
C VAL A 282 17.48 -15.84 5.10
N TYR A 283 18.75 -15.53 4.78
CA TYR A 283 19.15 -15.01 3.49
C TYR A 283 19.02 -16.07 2.40
N HIS A 284 19.56 -17.26 2.66
CA HIS A 284 19.42 -18.38 1.75
C HIS A 284 17.94 -18.78 1.59
N ARG A 285 17.19 -18.87 2.69
CA ARG A 285 15.76 -19.22 2.67
C ARG A 285 14.96 -18.23 1.82
N SER A 286 15.20 -16.93 2.00
CA SER A 286 14.55 -15.88 1.23
C SER A 286 14.90 -15.94 -0.26
N GLN A 287 16.17 -16.19 -0.61
CA GLN A 287 16.57 -16.32 -2.01
C GLN A 287 15.97 -17.56 -2.68
N TYR A 288 15.94 -18.70 -1.99
CA TYR A 288 15.30 -19.91 -2.54
C TYR A 288 13.80 -19.74 -2.69
N THR A 289 13.16 -18.99 -1.79
CA THR A 289 11.74 -18.66 -1.91
C THR A 289 11.48 -17.84 -3.17
N ASP A 290 12.38 -16.92 -3.57
CA ASP A 290 12.24 -16.21 -4.84
C ASP A 290 12.31 -17.14 -6.05
N PHE A 291 13.21 -18.13 -6.03
CA PHE A 291 13.31 -19.12 -7.10
C PHE A 291 12.04 -19.97 -7.20
N VAL A 292 11.51 -20.43 -6.06
CA VAL A 292 10.29 -21.26 -6.00
C VAL A 292 9.05 -20.47 -6.45
N THR A 293 8.97 -19.19 -6.09
CA THR A 293 7.77 -18.36 -6.35
C THR A 293 7.89 -17.51 -7.61
N ASN A 294 9.02 -17.60 -8.32
CA ASN A 294 9.34 -16.75 -9.47
C ASN A 294 9.16 -15.26 -9.14
N ARG A 295 9.70 -14.82 -8.01
CA ARG A 295 9.46 -13.47 -7.48
C ARG A 295 9.99 -12.41 -8.44
N MET A 296 9.14 -11.44 -8.75
CA MET A 296 9.40 -10.37 -9.73
C MET A 296 9.70 -9.01 -9.07
N PHE A 297 9.24 -8.81 -7.84
CA PHE A 297 9.38 -7.54 -7.11
C PHE A 297 9.54 -7.78 -5.61
N ARG A 298 10.40 -6.97 -4.97
CA ARG A 298 10.65 -7.00 -3.53
C ARG A 298 10.38 -5.64 -2.90
N GLN A 299 10.00 -5.68 -1.63
CA GLN A 299 9.72 -4.55 -0.77
C GLN A 299 10.41 -4.82 0.56
N SER A 300 11.74 -4.74 0.52
CA SER A 300 12.60 -5.18 1.61
C SER A 300 12.75 -4.09 2.66
N LEU A 301 12.70 -4.51 3.92
CA LEU A 301 12.99 -3.71 5.09
C LEU A 301 14.42 -4.02 5.56
N LEU A 302 15.21 -2.99 5.79
CA LEU A 302 16.57 -3.05 6.31
C LEU A 302 16.67 -2.30 7.64
N CYS A 303 17.59 -2.71 8.49
CA CYS A 303 18.02 -1.96 9.67
C CYS A 303 19.53 -2.09 9.86
N ARG A 304 20.10 -1.38 10.84
CA ARG A 304 21.53 -1.46 11.15
C ARG A 304 21.92 -2.86 11.66
N ALA A 305 23.08 -3.35 11.26
CA ALA A 305 23.55 -4.72 11.54
C ALA A 305 23.89 -4.97 13.02
N ASP A 306 24.10 -3.92 13.81
CA ASP A 306 24.40 -3.97 15.25
C ASP A 306 23.16 -4.25 16.12
N VAL A 307 21.95 -4.21 15.56
CA VAL A 307 20.72 -4.54 16.28
C VAL A 307 20.45 -6.04 16.27
N LYS A 308 20.11 -6.61 17.43
CA LYS A 308 19.67 -8.00 17.52
C LYS A 308 18.18 -8.12 17.16
N LEU A 309 17.88 -9.01 16.21
CA LEU A 309 16.51 -9.31 15.78
C LEU A 309 16.07 -10.71 16.27
N ASP A 310 14.83 -10.83 16.70
CA ASP A 310 14.19 -12.11 17.02
C ASP A 310 13.02 -12.37 16.07
N ARG A 311 13.18 -13.36 15.18
CA ARG A 311 12.19 -13.69 14.13
C ARG A 311 11.23 -14.81 14.53
N HIS A 312 11.24 -15.25 15.79
CA HIS A 312 10.28 -16.23 16.27
C HIS A 312 8.90 -15.60 16.43
N LEU A 313 7.92 -16.16 15.72
CA LEU A 313 6.52 -15.79 15.81
C LEU A 313 5.82 -16.69 16.83
N SER A 314 5.18 -16.07 17.82
CA SER A 314 4.42 -16.75 18.86
C SER A 314 3.12 -15.99 19.15
N PRO A 315 2.11 -16.63 19.77
CA PRO A 315 0.92 -15.93 20.23
C PRO A 315 1.21 -14.73 21.14
N SER A 316 2.25 -14.78 21.97
CA SER A 316 2.65 -13.65 22.84
C SER A 316 3.18 -12.43 22.06
N ARG A 317 3.65 -12.60 20.82
CA ARG A 317 4.01 -11.48 19.93
C ARG A 317 2.82 -10.64 19.49
N MET A 318 1.61 -11.18 19.69
CA MET A 318 0.37 -10.62 19.21
C MET A 318 -0.37 -9.82 20.29
N GLU A 319 0.22 -9.68 21.48
CA GLU A 319 -0.30 -8.84 22.55
C GLU A 319 -0.28 -7.35 22.13
N GLY A 320 -1.40 -6.66 22.36
CA GLY A 320 -1.57 -5.25 21.96
C GLY A 320 -1.68 -5.01 20.44
N VAL A 321 -1.67 -6.08 19.63
CA VAL A 321 -1.85 -6.00 18.18
C VAL A 321 -3.34 -5.87 17.84
N ARG A 322 -3.64 -5.02 16.85
CA ARG A 322 -4.96 -4.83 16.28
C ARG A 322 -5.05 -5.48 14.90
N TYR A 323 -6.22 -6.01 14.56
CA TYR A 323 -6.48 -6.77 13.34
C TYR A 323 -7.61 -6.15 12.52
N ALA A 324 -7.46 -6.16 11.21
CA ALA A 324 -8.51 -5.76 10.29
C ALA A 324 -8.40 -6.57 8.99
N GLY A 325 -9.40 -6.46 8.12
CA GLY A 325 -9.32 -7.04 6.79
C GLY A 325 -10.55 -6.70 5.97
N ASN A 326 -10.32 -6.27 4.73
CA ASN A 326 -11.37 -6.07 3.73
C ASN A 326 -11.87 -7.43 3.21
N ILE A 327 -12.46 -8.20 4.12
CA ILE A 327 -12.95 -9.55 3.87
C ILE A 327 -14.35 -9.44 3.28
N LYS A 328 -14.58 -10.16 2.20
CA LYS A 328 -15.91 -10.25 1.58
C LYS A 328 -16.49 -11.63 1.81
N LEU A 329 -17.69 -11.68 2.38
CA LEU A 329 -18.49 -12.89 2.43
C LEU A 329 -19.00 -13.21 1.02
N GLU A 330 -18.78 -14.43 0.53
CA GLU A 330 -19.22 -14.79 -0.84
C GLU A 330 -20.75 -14.86 -0.97
N ASP A 331 -21.43 -15.34 0.08
CA ASP A 331 -22.88 -15.36 0.17
C ASP A 331 -23.34 -14.52 1.37
N PRO A 332 -23.79 -13.26 1.15
CA PRO A 332 -24.26 -12.38 2.20
C PRO A 332 -25.40 -12.95 3.05
N SER A 333 -26.18 -13.92 2.55
CA SER A 333 -27.28 -14.54 3.31
C SER A 333 -26.79 -15.43 4.45
N LEU A 334 -25.53 -15.88 4.38
CA LEU A 334 -24.89 -16.70 5.42
C LEU A 334 -24.27 -15.86 6.55
N MET A 335 -24.45 -14.54 6.53
CA MET A 335 -23.92 -13.66 7.56
C MET A 335 -24.40 -14.10 8.95
N ASN A 336 -23.46 -14.26 9.88
CA ASN A 336 -23.72 -14.75 11.25
C ASN A 336 -24.29 -16.19 11.33
N ASN A 337 -24.25 -16.98 10.25
CA ASN A 337 -24.56 -18.40 10.32
C ASN A 337 -23.37 -19.17 10.93
N LEU A 338 -23.53 -19.60 12.18
CA LEU A 338 -22.48 -20.29 12.94
C LEU A 338 -22.70 -21.81 13.03
N SER A 339 -23.69 -22.38 12.35
CA SER A 339 -23.96 -23.83 12.38
C SER A 339 -22.75 -24.62 11.89
N PRO A 340 -22.29 -25.68 12.60
CA PRO A 340 -21.16 -26.50 12.17
C PRO A 340 -21.46 -27.33 10.89
N GLU A 341 -22.72 -27.43 10.48
CA GLU A 341 -23.13 -28.18 9.27
C GLU A 341 -22.95 -27.37 7.98
N VAL A 342 -23.06 -26.04 8.09
CA VAL A 342 -23.00 -25.11 6.96
C VAL A 342 -21.54 -24.69 6.73
N GLU A 343 -21.04 -24.79 5.51
CA GLU A 343 -19.74 -24.21 5.17
C GLU A 343 -19.91 -22.75 4.75
N VAL A 344 -19.04 -21.86 5.25
CA VAL A 344 -19.05 -20.44 4.89
C VAL A 344 -17.74 -20.10 4.19
N ALA A 345 -17.86 -19.35 3.09
CA ALA A 345 -16.75 -18.94 2.23
C ALA A 345 -16.50 -17.43 2.30
N PHE A 346 -15.25 -17.06 2.50
CA PHE A 346 -14.77 -15.68 2.57
C PHE A 346 -13.70 -15.44 1.52
N LYS A 347 -13.74 -14.30 0.86
CA LYS A 347 -12.67 -13.77 0.02
C LYS A 347 -11.83 -12.80 0.82
N CYS A 348 -10.56 -13.13 1.04
CA CYS A 348 -9.62 -12.34 1.82
C CYS A 348 -8.92 -11.26 0.96
N PRO A 349 -8.29 -10.24 1.56
CA PRO A 349 -7.65 -9.14 0.82
C PRO A 349 -6.52 -9.59 -0.11
N ASN A 350 -5.78 -10.64 0.28
CA ASN A 350 -4.72 -11.26 -0.52
C ASN A 350 -5.26 -12.10 -1.72
N GLY A 351 -6.58 -12.12 -1.94
CA GLY A 351 -7.24 -12.90 -3.00
C GLY A 351 -7.51 -14.36 -2.65
N ARG A 352 -7.04 -14.85 -1.49
CA ARG A 352 -7.30 -16.22 -1.04
C ARG A 352 -8.77 -16.39 -0.67
N LYS A 353 -9.29 -17.58 -0.96
CA LYS A 353 -10.59 -18.04 -0.51
C LYS A 353 -10.42 -18.87 0.77
N LEU A 354 -11.02 -18.42 1.86
CA LEU A 354 -11.07 -19.14 3.12
C LEU A 354 -12.45 -19.78 3.27
N GLN A 355 -12.49 -21.09 3.45
CA GLN A 355 -13.72 -21.85 3.70
C GLN A 355 -13.60 -22.56 5.03
N THR A 356 -14.68 -22.55 5.81
CA THR A 356 -14.69 -23.23 7.11
C THR A 356 -16.09 -23.61 7.56
N LYS A 357 -16.17 -24.74 8.26
CA LYS A 357 -17.34 -25.17 9.05
C LYS A 357 -17.20 -24.81 10.53
N HIS A 358 -16.01 -24.47 11.00
CA HIS A 358 -15.71 -24.25 12.40
C HIS A 358 -16.36 -22.95 12.92
N SER A 359 -17.30 -23.08 13.86
CA SER A 359 -18.13 -21.97 14.36
C SER A 359 -17.31 -20.81 14.91
N ALA A 360 -16.26 -21.09 15.69
CA ALA A 360 -15.41 -20.03 16.24
C ALA A 360 -14.65 -19.22 15.18
N LEU A 361 -14.17 -19.89 14.10
CA LEU A 361 -13.50 -19.19 13.01
C LEU A 361 -14.51 -18.37 12.19
N LYS A 362 -15.74 -18.87 11.99
CA LYS A 362 -16.81 -18.08 11.38
C LYS A 362 -17.13 -16.83 12.20
N ALA A 363 -17.27 -16.97 13.52
CA ALA A 363 -17.54 -15.85 14.42
C ALA A 363 -16.46 -14.77 14.33
N LEU A 364 -15.19 -15.18 14.30
CA LEU A 364 -14.05 -14.27 14.08
C LEU A 364 -14.12 -13.57 12.72
N MET A 365 -14.32 -14.32 11.65
CA MET A 365 -14.39 -13.75 10.30
C MET A 365 -15.57 -12.79 10.14
N PHE A 366 -16.74 -13.11 10.69
CA PHE A 366 -17.90 -12.21 10.71
C PHE A 366 -17.62 -10.94 11.51
N ALA A 367 -16.93 -11.04 12.66
CA ALA A 367 -16.54 -9.87 13.42
C ALA A 367 -15.66 -8.91 12.59
N LEU A 368 -14.68 -9.45 11.85
CA LEU A 368 -13.81 -8.65 10.98
C LEU A 368 -14.57 -8.04 9.79
N VAL A 369 -15.50 -8.80 9.18
CA VAL A 369 -16.38 -8.31 8.09
C VAL A 369 -17.25 -7.15 8.58
N GLU A 370 -17.84 -7.25 9.78
CA GLU A 370 -18.70 -6.20 10.36
C GLU A 370 -17.90 -4.96 10.78
N ALA A 371 -16.69 -5.15 11.27
CA ALA A 371 -15.86 -4.06 11.77
C ALA A 371 -15.19 -3.24 10.66
N TRP A 372 -14.97 -3.82 9.48
CA TRP A 372 -14.24 -3.14 8.40
C TRP A 372 -14.79 -1.73 8.13
N PRO A 373 -13.93 -0.68 8.10
CA PRO A 373 -12.47 -0.73 8.09
C PRO A 373 -11.75 -0.68 9.45
N LYS A 374 -12.50 -0.60 10.56
CA LYS A 374 -11.96 -0.52 11.93
C LYS A 374 -11.14 -1.77 12.27
N SER A 375 -10.00 -1.56 12.91
CA SER A 375 -9.20 -2.62 13.51
C SER A 375 -9.71 -2.98 14.92
N MET A 376 -9.54 -4.23 15.32
CA MET A 376 -9.93 -4.72 16.65
C MET A 376 -8.77 -5.45 17.33
N ASP A 377 -8.63 -5.28 18.64
CA ASP A 377 -7.68 -6.06 19.43
C ASP A 377 -8.25 -7.41 19.91
N VAL A 378 -7.39 -8.23 20.53
CA VAL A 378 -7.79 -9.55 21.04
C VAL A 378 -8.92 -9.46 22.07
N PRO A 379 -8.90 -8.58 23.09
CA PRO A 379 -10.02 -8.40 24.01
C PRO A 379 -11.35 -8.07 23.31
N GLU A 380 -11.37 -7.13 22.37
CA GLU A 380 -12.56 -6.77 21.58
C GLU A 380 -13.10 -7.99 20.82
N LEU A 381 -12.22 -8.73 20.12
CA LEU A 381 -12.56 -9.94 19.39
C LEU A 381 -13.12 -11.04 20.30
N CYS A 382 -12.50 -11.27 21.46
CA CYS A 382 -12.96 -12.28 22.42
C CYS A 382 -14.41 -12.01 22.85
N LYS A 383 -14.72 -10.75 23.20
CA LYS A 383 -16.08 -10.35 23.61
C LYS A 383 -17.11 -10.61 22.51
N ILE A 384 -16.77 -10.31 21.26
CA ILE A 384 -17.67 -10.53 20.12
C ILE A 384 -17.87 -12.03 19.86
N VAL A 385 -16.78 -12.80 19.87
CA VAL A 385 -16.81 -14.25 19.65
C VAL A 385 -17.59 -14.96 20.76
N GLU A 386 -17.35 -14.60 22.03
CA GLU A 386 -18.10 -15.09 23.19
C GLU A 386 -19.60 -14.87 23.02
N LYS A 387 -19.98 -13.63 22.69
CA LYS A 387 -21.39 -13.28 22.47
C LYS A 387 -21.99 -14.12 21.34
N LYS A 388 -21.36 -14.12 20.17
CA LYS A 388 -21.84 -14.84 18.98
C LYS A 388 -21.95 -16.36 19.22
N LEU A 389 -21.00 -16.96 19.96
CA LEU A 389 -21.05 -18.39 20.28
C LEU A 389 -22.05 -18.71 21.40
N SER A 390 -22.31 -17.81 22.35
CA SER A 390 -23.32 -18.03 23.39
C SER A 390 -24.76 -18.08 22.87
N GLU A 391 -25.01 -17.45 21.72
CA GLU A 391 -26.31 -17.46 21.03
C GLU A 391 -26.56 -18.78 20.29
N LEU A 392 -25.52 -19.57 20.02
CA LEU A 392 -25.65 -20.97 19.62
C LEU A 392 -25.96 -21.79 20.88
N VAL A 393 -27.16 -22.36 20.97
CA VAL A 393 -27.49 -23.36 21.99
C VAL A 393 -26.66 -24.61 21.73
N VAL A 394 -25.46 -24.70 22.33
CA VAL A 394 -24.62 -25.88 22.28
C VAL A 394 -24.80 -26.65 23.59
N VAL A 395 -25.62 -27.70 23.55
CA VAL A 395 -25.61 -28.74 24.59
C VAL A 395 -24.41 -29.64 24.29
N GLY A 396 -23.29 -29.41 24.96
CA GLY A 396 -22.06 -30.17 24.78
C GLY A 396 -21.01 -29.84 25.84
N GLU A 397 -20.07 -30.75 26.08
CA GLU A 397 -18.99 -30.57 27.05
C GLU A 397 -18.18 -29.30 26.77
N ARG A 398 -17.84 -28.54 27.82
CA ARG A 398 -16.96 -27.37 27.71
C ARG A 398 -15.62 -27.80 27.14
N GLU A 399 -15.27 -27.31 25.96
CA GLU A 399 -13.89 -27.37 25.47
C GLU A 399 -12.95 -26.74 26.50
N SER A 400 -11.80 -27.39 26.73
CA SER A 400 -10.79 -26.99 27.70
C SER A 400 -9.94 -25.79 27.27
N ILE A 401 -10.20 -25.22 26.08
CA ILE A 401 -9.41 -24.13 25.48
C ILE A 401 -10.06 -22.78 25.81
N SER A 402 -9.25 -21.85 26.33
CA SER A 402 -9.70 -20.47 26.55
C SER A 402 -10.02 -19.78 25.22
N ILE A 403 -11.13 -19.04 25.15
CA ILE A 403 -11.50 -18.26 23.95
C ILE A 403 -10.37 -17.31 23.55
N SER A 404 -9.67 -16.72 24.53
CA SER A 404 -8.50 -15.89 24.24
C SER A 404 -7.39 -16.64 23.49
N GLN A 405 -7.10 -17.89 23.89
CA GLN A 405 -6.09 -18.71 23.20
C GLN A 405 -6.55 -19.07 21.79
N LEU A 406 -7.84 -19.40 21.63
CA LEU A 406 -8.44 -19.68 20.32
C LEU A 406 -8.34 -18.46 19.40
N VAL A 407 -8.76 -17.28 19.87
CA VAL A 407 -8.72 -16.03 19.11
C VAL A 407 -7.28 -15.71 18.70
N THR A 408 -6.35 -15.70 19.65
CA THR A 408 -4.95 -15.34 19.40
C THR A 408 -4.30 -16.29 18.40
N THR A 409 -4.54 -17.61 18.54
CA THR A 409 -3.98 -18.62 17.64
C THR A 409 -4.54 -18.48 16.23
N ASN A 410 -5.85 -18.31 16.09
CA ASN A 410 -6.47 -18.11 14.77
C ASN A 410 -6.01 -16.79 14.12
N MET A 411 -5.91 -15.70 14.89
CA MET A 411 -5.42 -14.42 14.37
C MET A 411 -3.97 -14.49 13.91
N LEU A 412 -3.10 -15.14 14.67
CA LEU A 412 -1.73 -15.40 14.21
C LEU A 412 -1.72 -16.19 12.89
N GLN A 413 -2.53 -17.24 12.78
CA GLN A 413 -2.63 -18.05 11.55
C GLN A 413 -3.14 -17.25 10.35
N LEU A 414 -4.15 -16.39 10.53
CA LEU A 414 -4.66 -15.53 9.45
C LEU A 414 -3.64 -14.47 9.04
N VAL A 415 -2.91 -13.89 9.99
CA VAL A 415 -1.84 -12.91 9.74
C VAL A 415 -0.67 -13.54 8.96
N VAL A 416 -0.17 -14.71 9.38
CA VAL A 416 0.96 -15.37 8.67
C VAL A 416 0.58 -15.86 7.27
N ARG A 417 -0.71 -16.06 6.98
CA ARG A 417 -1.23 -16.35 5.64
C ARG A 417 -1.53 -15.08 4.82
N GLY A 418 -1.51 -13.91 5.46
CA GLY A 418 -1.88 -12.63 4.86
C GLY A 418 -3.38 -12.48 4.62
N ASP A 419 -4.21 -13.31 5.26
CA ASP A 419 -5.67 -13.26 5.14
C ASP A 419 -6.26 -12.07 5.92
N VAL A 420 -5.53 -11.59 6.92
CA VAL A 420 -5.87 -10.48 7.83
C VAL A 420 -4.63 -9.59 7.99
N GLU A 421 -4.83 -8.27 8.00
CA GLU A 421 -3.78 -7.31 8.30
C GLU A 421 -3.67 -7.06 9.81
N PHE A 422 -2.51 -6.59 10.24
CA PHE A 422 -2.26 -6.25 11.63
C PHE A 422 -1.55 -4.90 11.77
N ARG A 423 -1.79 -4.22 12.89
CA ARG A 423 -1.13 -2.97 13.28
C ARG A 423 -0.86 -2.96 14.79
N CYS A 424 0.27 -2.39 15.19
CA CYS A 424 0.67 -2.19 16.59
C CYS A 424 0.33 -0.77 17.10
N VAL A 425 -0.53 -0.06 16.37
CA VAL A 425 -0.99 1.30 16.68
C VAL A 425 -2.50 1.40 16.41
N PRO A 426 -3.21 2.34 17.06
CA PRO A 426 -4.63 2.59 16.80
C PRO A 426 -4.91 3.12 15.40
N ASP A 427 -6.17 2.99 14.96
CA ASP A 427 -6.66 3.64 13.74
C ASP A 427 -6.69 5.17 13.90
N ARG A 428 -6.39 5.90 12.82
CA ARG A 428 -6.47 7.38 12.76
C ARG A 428 -7.68 7.87 11.95
N PHE A 429 -8.71 7.04 11.87
CA PHE A 429 -10.01 7.35 11.30
C PHE A 429 -11.11 6.93 12.26
N VAL A 430 -12.32 7.44 12.05
CA VAL A 430 -13.50 7.09 12.83
C VAL A 430 -14.50 6.29 11.99
N THR A 431 -15.15 5.33 12.64
CA THR A 431 -16.26 4.57 12.03
C THR A 431 -17.63 4.93 12.62
N GLU A 432 -17.66 5.75 13.67
CA GLU A 432 -18.88 6.31 14.25
C GLU A 432 -19.08 7.71 13.68
N LEU A 433 -20.29 8.01 13.22
CA LEU A 433 -20.62 9.32 12.65
C LEU A 433 -20.86 10.31 13.79
N SER A 434 -20.08 11.39 13.82
CA SER A 434 -20.36 12.52 14.70
C SER A 434 -21.52 13.36 14.18
N SER A 435 -22.03 14.27 15.01
CA SER A 435 -23.06 15.24 14.61
C SER A 435 -22.56 16.22 13.54
N THR A 436 -21.24 16.42 13.44
CA THR A 436 -20.56 17.31 12.50
C THR A 436 -19.36 16.57 11.88
N PRO A 437 -19.60 15.71 10.87
CA PRO A 437 -18.58 14.82 10.33
C PRO A 437 -17.44 15.59 9.66
N LYS A 438 -16.23 15.03 9.73
CA LYS A 438 -15.01 15.63 9.23
C LYS A 438 -14.19 14.62 8.42
N VAL A 439 -13.71 15.04 7.25
CA VAL A 439 -12.58 14.41 6.54
C VAL A 439 -11.32 15.27 6.66
N SER A 440 -10.15 14.73 6.30
CA SER A 440 -8.91 15.52 6.38
C SER A 440 -8.86 16.65 5.34
N ALA A 441 -8.01 17.66 5.58
CA ALA A 441 -7.86 18.78 4.66
C ALA A 441 -7.34 18.30 3.29
N LEU A 442 -6.43 17.32 3.28
CA LEU A 442 -5.94 16.68 2.07
C LEU A 442 -7.07 16.04 1.25
N VAL A 443 -7.96 15.27 1.91
CA VAL A 443 -9.10 14.62 1.24
C VAL A 443 -10.01 15.65 0.57
N ARG A 444 -10.31 16.77 1.25
CA ARG A 444 -11.13 17.86 0.66
C ARG A 444 -10.45 18.50 -0.54
N LEU A 445 -9.14 18.77 -0.45
CA LEU A 445 -8.37 19.33 -1.54
C LEU A 445 -8.37 18.39 -2.76
N GLN A 446 -8.06 17.10 -2.56
CA GLN A 446 -8.08 16.10 -3.62
C GLN A 446 -9.48 15.89 -4.22
N ALA A 447 -10.53 15.96 -3.39
CA ALA A 447 -11.91 15.90 -3.86
C ALA A 447 -12.20 17.02 -4.88
N SER A 448 -11.75 18.25 -4.60
CA SER A 448 -11.93 19.42 -5.48
C SER A 448 -11.16 19.33 -6.80
N GLN A 449 -10.07 18.55 -6.86
CA GLN A 449 -9.19 18.42 -8.03
C GLN A 449 -9.62 17.31 -9.02
N GLY A 450 -10.63 16.51 -8.69
CA GLY A 450 -11.21 15.49 -9.58
C GLY A 450 -10.50 14.14 -9.65
N GLY A 451 -9.28 14.01 -9.12
CA GLY A 451 -8.52 12.74 -9.04
C GLY A 451 -8.89 11.86 -7.83
N PRO A 452 -8.33 10.64 -7.70
CA PRO A 452 -8.56 9.80 -6.52
C PRO A 452 -8.17 10.52 -5.22
N VAL A 453 -8.84 10.17 -4.12
CA VAL A 453 -8.50 10.67 -2.79
C VAL A 453 -7.71 9.64 -1.99
N THR A 454 -6.83 10.10 -1.10
CA THR A 454 -6.01 9.27 -0.22
C THR A 454 -6.76 8.98 1.07
N THR A 455 -6.91 7.71 1.41
CA THR A 455 -7.57 7.26 2.65
C THR A 455 -6.64 7.35 3.85
N GLN A 456 -7.18 7.30 5.08
CA GLN A 456 -6.37 7.19 6.30
C GLN A 456 -5.61 5.87 6.43
N ARG A 457 -5.88 4.91 5.51
CA ARG A 457 -5.14 3.66 5.36
C ARG A 457 -4.08 3.73 4.25
N HIS A 458 -3.74 4.93 3.79
CA HIS A 458 -2.70 5.19 2.79
C HIS A 458 -2.90 4.45 1.46
N SER A 459 -4.16 4.35 1.05
CA SER A 459 -4.60 3.80 -0.23
C SER A 459 -5.45 4.83 -0.97
N MET A 460 -5.72 4.57 -2.25
CA MET A 460 -6.53 5.47 -3.08
C MET A 460 -7.95 4.96 -3.28
N VAL A 461 -8.91 5.88 -3.31
CA VAL A 461 -10.29 5.60 -3.72
C VAL A 461 -10.80 6.66 -4.70
N ASN A 462 -11.50 6.21 -5.73
CA ASN A 462 -12.24 7.08 -6.63
C ASN A 462 -13.64 7.30 -6.06
N LEU A 463 -13.95 8.55 -5.70
CA LEU A 463 -15.28 8.95 -5.27
C LEU A 463 -16.18 9.16 -6.49
N ASP A 464 -17.43 8.71 -6.41
CA ASP A 464 -18.44 9.06 -7.39
C ASP A 464 -18.71 10.59 -7.37
N PRO A 465 -19.28 11.16 -8.44
CA PRO A 465 -19.44 12.61 -8.57
C PRO A 465 -20.18 13.27 -7.40
N LEU A 466 -21.22 12.63 -6.85
CA LEU A 466 -22.00 13.18 -5.76
C LEU A 466 -21.21 13.15 -4.45
N THR A 467 -20.65 11.99 -4.11
CA THR A 467 -19.82 11.84 -2.91
C THR A 467 -18.65 12.82 -2.93
N ARG A 468 -18.02 13.02 -4.09
CA ARG A 468 -16.93 13.99 -4.28
C ARG A 468 -17.35 15.43 -4.01
N LEU A 469 -18.52 15.86 -4.49
CA LEU A 469 -19.03 17.21 -4.25
C LEU A 469 -19.28 17.43 -2.75
N ILE A 470 -19.99 16.51 -2.11
CA ILE A 470 -20.31 16.62 -0.69
C ILE A 470 -19.04 16.57 0.17
N THR A 471 -18.07 15.73 -0.16
CA THR A 471 -16.80 15.58 0.59
C THR A 471 -16.07 16.90 0.79
N GLN A 472 -16.16 17.83 -0.18
CA GLN A 472 -15.54 19.16 -0.08
C GLN A 472 -16.10 19.99 1.09
N GLU A 473 -17.33 19.69 1.53
CA GLU A 473 -18.05 20.38 2.59
C GLU A 473 -18.04 19.62 3.94
N VAL A 474 -17.42 18.43 4.00
CA VAL A 474 -17.34 17.61 5.23
C VAL A 474 -16.11 18.00 6.05
N ASP A 475 -16.16 19.15 6.68
CA ASP A 475 -15.00 19.77 7.36
C ASP A 475 -15.06 19.77 8.89
N GLY A 476 -16.10 19.17 9.45
CA GLY A 476 -16.36 19.16 10.88
C GLY A 476 -17.18 20.35 11.39
N THR A 477 -17.66 21.25 10.52
CA THR A 477 -18.47 22.42 10.93
C THR A 477 -19.96 22.25 10.62
N LYS A 478 -20.30 21.48 9.59
CA LYS A 478 -21.68 21.26 9.15
C LYS A 478 -22.29 20.03 9.76
N THR A 479 -23.52 20.18 10.24
CA THR A 479 -24.37 19.06 10.64
C THR A 479 -24.88 18.26 9.45
N HIS A 480 -25.39 17.06 9.69
CA HIS A 480 -26.02 16.23 8.66
C HIS A 480 -27.17 16.97 7.94
N GLY A 481 -27.97 17.73 8.70
CA GLY A 481 -29.04 18.56 8.15
C GLY A 481 -28.52 19.69 7.28
N GLN A 482 -27.46 20.38 7.69
CA GLN A 482 -26.85 21.45 6.88
C GLN A 482 -26.19 20.93 5.60
N LEU A 483 -25.63 19.71 5.62
CA LEU A 483 -25.16 19.03 4.41
C LEU A 483 -26.31 18.68 3.47
N ALA A 484 -27.46 18.27 4.03
CA ALA A 484 -28.67 18.00 3.25
C ALA A 484 -29.26 19.28 2.62
N ASP A 485 -29.26 20.39 3.36
CA ASP A 485 -29.67 21.71 2.84
C ASP A 485 -28.71 22.19 1.73
N HIS A 486 -27.40 21.94 1.89
CA HIS A 486 -26.43 22.22 0.84
C HIS A 486 -26.68 21.39 -0.43
N LEU A 487 -26.96 20.09 -0.27
CA LEU A 487 -27.33 19.21 -1.38
C LEU A 487 -28.61 19.72 -2.09
N ALA A 488 -29.60 20.19 -1.33
CA ALA A 488 -30.80 20.80 -1.89
C ALA A 488 -30.47 22.00 -2.79
N SER A 489 -29.60 22.90 -2.31
CA SER A 489 -29.16 24.06 -3.08
C SER A 489 -28.41 23.67 -4.35
N LEU A 490 -27.58 22.62 -4.31
CA LEU A 490 -26.90 22.11 -5.51
C LEU A 490 -27.89 21.53 -6.54
N ALA A 491 -28.94 20.87 -6.07
CA ALA A 491 -30.00 20.35 -6.95
C ALA A 491 -30.81 21.49 -7.59
N GLU A 492 -31.19 22.51 -6.82
CA GLU A 492 -31.86 23.72 -7.33
C GLU A 492 -31.03 24.46 -8.39
N GLN A 493 -29.70 24.46 -8.24
CA GLN A 493 -28.76 25.02 -9.21
C GLN A 493 -28.52 24.13 -10.44
N GLY A 494 -29.13 22.94 -10.51
CA GLY A 494 -28.93 21.98 -11.59
C GLY A 494 -27.55 21.32 -11.62
N LYS A 495 -26.78 21.42 -10.52
CA LYS A 495 -25.44 20.81 -10.41
C LYS A 495 -25.50 19.30 -10.09
N VAL A 496 -26.62 18.85 -9.51
CA VAL A 496 -26.86 17.45 -9.16
C VAL A 496 -28.30 17.08 -9.54
N ASN A 497 -28.49 15.91 -10.16
CA ASN A 497 -29.81 15.35 -10.42
C ASN A 497 -30.05 14.15 -9.49
N ILE A 498 -31.07 14.25 -8.64
CA ILE A 498 -31.46 13.17 -7.71
C ILE A 498 -32.73 12.50 -8.24
N ASN A 499 -32.58 11.30 -8.79
CA ASN A 499 -33.70 10.51 -9.32
C ASN A 499 -34.14 9.43 -8.32
N ILE A 500 -35.43 9.40 -7.98
CA ILE A 500 -36.01 8.34 -7.16
C ILE A 500 -36.44 7.19 -8.05
N LYS A 501 -35.89 5.98 -7.82
CA LYS A 501 -36.45 4.77 -8.43
C LYS A 501 -37.76 4.41 -7.70
N GLY A 502 -38.89 4.45 -8.41
CA GLY A 502 -40.14 3.81 -7.95
C GLY A 502 -41.32 4.70 -7.58
N GLY A 503 -41.37 5.98 -7.98
CA GLY A 503 -42.61 6.77 -7.98
C GLY A 503 -43.30 7.00 -6.62
N GLN A 504 -42.60 6.77 -5.50
CA GLN A 504 -43.13 7.09 -4.18
C GLN A 504 -43.09 8.60 -3.95
N ASN A 505 -44.19 9.18 -3.47
CA ASN A 505 -44.28 10.54 -2.93
C ASN A 505 -43.47 10.61 -1.62
N VAL A 506 -42.14 10.64 -1.72
CA VAL A 506 -41.25 10.89 -0.59
C VAL A 506 -40.87 12.37 -0.61
N ASP A 507 -40.94 13.02 0.56
CA ASP A 507 -40.52 14.40 0.73
C ASP A 507 -39.04 14.60 0.35
N MET A 508 -38.74 15.65 -0.44
CA MET A 508 -37.40 15.93 -0.97
C MET A 508 -36.37 16.17 0.13
N LYS A 509 -36.77 16.76 1.26
CA LYS A 509 -35.86 16.96 2.40
C LYS A 509 -35.44 15.64 3.03
N SER A 510 -36.38 14.71 3.15
CA SER A 510 -36.12 13.34 3.61
C SER A 510 -35.16 12.61 2.66
N ILE A 511 -35.33 12.78 1.35
CA ILE A 511 -34.45 12.19 0.33
C ILE A 511 -33.03 12.75 0.42
N HIS A 512 -32.86 14.06 0.57
CA HIS A 512 -31.53 14.67 0.73
C HIS A 512 -30.83 14.14 1.98
N THR A 513 -31.54 14.05 3.10
CA THR A 513 -31.01 13.48 4.35
C THR A 513 -30.53 12.04 4.16
N MET A 514 -31.37 11.16 3.61
CA MET A 514 -30.99 9.78 3.31
C MET A 514 -29.82 9.67 2.31
N THR A 515 -29.70 10.64 1.41
CA THR A 515 -28.59 10.70 0.44
C THR A 515 -27.28 11.07 1.13
N ILE A 516 -27.31 12.04 2.04
CA ILE A 516 -26.17 12.39 2.88
C ILE A 516 -25.75 11.21 3.76
N ASP A 517 -26.69 10.49 4.38
CA ASP A 517 -26.37 9.30 5.18
C ASP A 517 -25.63 8.24 4.34
N LYS A 518 -26.04 8.03 3.08
CA LYS A 518 -25.35 7.12 2.16
C LYS A 518 -23.94 7.62 1.81
N VAL A 519 -23.77 8.91 1.53
CA VAL A 519 -22.45 9.50 1.27
C VAL A 519 -21.54 9.32 2.48
N LEU A 520 -22.00 9.66 3.69
CA LEU A 520 -21.22 9.50 4.92
C LEU A 520 -20.89 8.02 5.20
N ALA A 521 -21.81 7.10 4.91
CA ALA A 521 -21.56 5.67 5.01
C ALA A 521 -20.47 5.19 4.03
N GLN A 522 -20.42 5.73 2.81
CA GLN A 522 -19.33 5.45 1.85
C GLN A 522 -17.99 6.00 2.33
N LEU A 523 -17.95 7.26 2.80
CA LEU A 523 -16.74 7.86 3.37
C LEU A 523 -16.20 7.03 4.54
N ARG A 524 -17.10 6.57 5.41
CA ARG A 524 -16.78 5.64 6.49
C ARG A 524 -16.17 4.34 5.97
N GLN A 525 -16.81 3.67 5.00
CA GLN A 525 -16.33 2.39 4.45
C GLN A 525 -14.93 2.50 3.82
N HIS A 526 -14.56 3.70 3.38
CA HIS A 526 -13.25 4.00 2.81
C HIS A 526 -12.23 4.60 3.78
N SER A 527 -12.52 4.64 5.10
CA SER A 527 -11.61 5.21 6.11
C SER A 527 -11.24 6.67 5.83
N LEU A 528 -12.21 7.48 5.38
CA LEU A 528 -12.00 8.90 5.06
C LEU A 528 -12.41 9.85 6.19
N LEU A 529 -13.23 9.40 7.13
CA LEU A 529 -13.69 10.20 8.26
C LEU A 529 -12.66 10.22 9.38
N VAL A 530 -12.38 11.41 9.92
CA VAL A 530 -11.39 11.64 11.00
C VAL A 530 -12.01 12.29 12.24
N GLY A 531 -13.30 12.65 12.21
CA GLY A 531 -14.01 13.26 13.33
C GLY A 531 -15.49 13.48 13.06
#